data_AF-M1WGK8-F1
#
_entry.id   AF-M1WGK8-F1
#
_cell.length_a   1.000
_cell.length_b   1.000
_cell.length_c   1.000
_cell.angle_alpha   90.00
_cell.angle_beta   90.00
_cell.angle_gamma   90.00
#
_symmetry.space_group_name_H-M   'P 1'
#
loop_
_entity.id
_entity.type
_entity.pdbx_description
1 polymer ?
#
loop_
_entity_poly.entity_id
_entity_poly.type
_entity_poly.pdbx_seq_one_letter_code
_entity_poly.pdbx_strand_id
1 'polypeptide(L)'
;MAPHHPDTSLQTLDTLIQTASTLLTQLQSVLSELTCSKPSAHRYASPIDPPLNALSLAHDSATLIRAHGTKISLLIINEPFTPSALCTVLRELIAGPIPGLASAAEACTPAQYTSVVSQEVAFKAQRVLSELHALVQKIPSNGKILPAGKSRDGFTAGGTKGSLPATGLLWAACDEVIRLSELGVGGILAKKVAQWRDTLCDIMEELKEWGEEEPDDEDEDEDEDEDEDEDEDEDGDGDEDEHEDEGGHDGLDHITTDLSTTSLSPQALLDQLMNSQQAIPKADPHRIRPRLETSLQRLRLVTLLYQALTKHRLKKLPAFPLAVPAAPEASSDTDTNTNTNTNTDTIPARLDEMASLLGTLPDHFGDLAGALYELDPEEVDRVMGRCFDDAVAAGELVLMNWEGGRDVFSEWVARFQGEVRKEVVVDGLA
;
A
#
# COMPACT_ATOMS: atom_id res chain seq x y z
N MET A 1 44.00 -39.20 14.53
CA MET A 1 43.17 -38.25 13.75
C MET A 1 42.58 -39.03 12.59
N ALA A 2 41.30 -39.41 12.69
CA ALA A 2 40.62 -40.14 11.63
C ALA A 2 40.21 -39.17 10.50
N PRO A 3 40.28 -39.57 9.22
CA PRO A 3 39.89 -38.73 8.10
C PRO A 3 38.37 -38.56 8.10
N HIS A 4 37.89 -37.32 8.17
CA HIS A 4 36.47 -37.02 7.95
C HIS A 4 36.13 -37.38 6.49
N HIS A 5 35.27 -38.37 6.30
CA HIS A 5 34.81 -38.77 4.96
C HIS A 5 33.95 -37.65 4.34
N PRO A 6 34.29 -37.17 3.12
CA PRO A 6 33.57 -36.06 2.46
C PRO A 6 32.07 -36.34 2.29
N ASP A 7 31.68 -37.60 2.08
CA ASP A 7 30.29 -38.02 1.91
C ASP A 7 29.40 -37.78 3.14
N THR A 8 29.97 -37.93 4.35
CA THR A 8 29.23 -37.68 5.60
C THR A 8 28.90 -36.20 5.83
N SER A 9 29.77 -35.31 5.34
CA SER A 9 29.59 -33.86 5.49
C SER A 9 28.50 -33.35 4.54
N LEU A 10 28.39 -33.92 3.34
CA LEU A 10 27.34 -33.58 2.38
C LEU A 10 25.95 -34.04 2.86
N GLN A 11 25.82 -35.26 3.38
CA GLN A 11 24.56 -35.74 3.96
C GLN A 11 24.11 -34.89 5.15
N THR A 12 25.06 -34.48 5.99
CA THR A 12 24.78 -33.57 7.12
C THR A 12 24.31 -32.20 6.63
N LEU A 13 24.94 -31.68 5.58
CA LEU A 13 24.56 -30.42 4.95
C LEU A 13 23.13 -30.49 4.39
N ASP A 14 22.79 -31.53 3.63
CA ASP A 14 21.44 -31.72 3.08
C ASP A 14 20.38 -31.77 4.20
N THR A 15 20.66 -32.50 5.28
CA THR A 15 19.76 -32.56 6.45
C THR A 15 19.57 -31.18 7.10
N LEU A 16 20.64 -30.38 7.21
CA LEU A 16 20.56 -29.02 7.75
C LEU A 16 19.81 -28.07 6.82
N ILE A 17 19.97 -28.19 5.50
CA ILE A 17 19.21 -27.41 4.52
C ILE A 17 17.70 -27.69 4.68
N GLN A 18 17.32 -28.97 4.80
CA GLN A 18 15.92 -29.35 5.01
C GLN A 18 15.37 -28.84 6.35
N THR A 19 16.17 -28.93 7.41
CA THR A 19 15.81 -28.42 8.74
C THR A 19 15.61 -26.89 8.71
N ALA A 20 16.55 -26.15 8.12
CA ALA A 20 16.45 -24.70 7.97
C ALA A 20 15.22 -24.31 7.13
N SER A 21 14.96 -25.04 6.04
CA SER A 21 13.83 -24.75 5.14
C SER A 21 12.48 -24.98 5.81
N THR A 22 12.37 -26.07 6.58
CA THR A 22 11.17 -26.36 7.38
C THR A 22 10.94 -25.27 8.42
N LEU A 23 11.97 -24.89 9.18
CA LEU A 23 11.88 -23.84 10.19
C LEU A 23 11.47 -22.49 9.56
N LEU A 24 12.11 -22.10 8.45
CA LEU A 24 11.80 -20.86 7.76
C LEU A 24 10.35 -20.83 7.28
N THR A 25 9.85 -21.92 6.70
CA THR A 25 8.47 -22.03 6.23
C THR A 25 7.47 -21.94 7.39
N GLN A 26 7.75 -22.62 8.51
CA GLN A 26 6.91 -22.57 9.71
C GLN A 26 6.83 -21.15 10.28
N LEU A 27 7.98 -20.49 10.44
CA LEU A 27 8.02 -19.12 10.97
C LEU A 27 7.37 -18.12 10.01
N GLN A 28 7.51 -18.28 8.69
CA GLN A 28 6.79 -17.46 7.70
C GLN A 28 5.27 -17.59 7.86
N SER A 29 4.76 -18.80 8.13
CA SER A 29 3.31 -19.01 8.40
C SER A 29 2.88 -18.24 9.64
N VAL A 30 3.63 -18.36 10.75
CA VAL A 30 3.34 -17.64 11.99
C VAL A 30 3.32 -16.13 11.75
N LEU A 31 4.33 -15.59 11.06
CA LEU A 31 4.40 -14.15 10.77
C LEU A 31 3.27 -13.68 9.84
N SER A 32 2.81 -14.52 8.91
CA SER A 32 1.63 -14.23 8.07
C SER A 32 0.36 -14.08 8.90
N GLU A 33 0.19 -14.91 9.92
CA GLU A 33 -0.96 -14.81 10.83
C GLU A 33 -0.89 -13.51 11.66
N LEU A 34 0.31 -13.02 11.99
CA LEU A 34 0.49 -11.74 12.67
C LEU A 34 0.13 -10.54 11.78
N THR A 35 0.40 -10.61 10.46
CA THR A 35 0.09 -9.52 9.52
C THR A 35 -1.39 -9.46 9.16
N CYS A 36 -2.08 -10.61 9.11
CA CYS A 36 -3.48 -10.71 8.72
C CYS A 36 -4.47 -10.61 9.90
N SER A 37 -4.07 -11.01 11.11
CA SER A 37 -4.98 -10.99 12.27
C SER A 37 -5.30 -9.57 12.74
N LYS A 38 -6.60 -9.26 12.91
CA LYS A 38 -7.06 -8.13 13.71
C LYS A 38 -6.45 -8.22 15.12
N PRO A 39 -6.12 -7.10 15.79
CA PRO A 39 -5.49 -7.12 17.10
C PRO A 39 -6.41 -7.84 18.10
N SER A 40 -6.11 -9.11 18.37
CA SER A 40 -6.82 -9.90 19.37
C SER A 40 -6.30 -9.49 20.74
N ALA A 41 -7.21 -9.11 21.63
CA ALA A 41 -6.96 -8.65 23.00
C ALA A 41 -6.31 -9.70 23.94
N HIS A 42 -5.85 -10.84 23.42
CA HIS A 42 -5.36 -11.98 24.20
C HIS A 42 -3.88 -12.33 24.00
N ARG A 43 -3.12 -11.58 23.21
CA ARG A 43 -1.65 -11.72 23.21
C ARG A 43 -1.03 -10.93 24.36
N TYR A 44 -1.34 -11.34 25.60
CA TYR A 44 -0.61 -10.86 26.77
C TYR A 44 0.78 -11.47 26.75
N ALA A 45 1.78 -10.69 26.37
CA ALA A 45 3.16 -11.03 26.68
C ALA A 45 3.29 -11.05 28.21
N SER A 46 3.71 -12.18 28.77
CA SER A 46 4.16 -12.22 30.17
C SER A 46 5.22 -11.12 30.36
N PRO A 47 5.23 -10.38 31.48
CA PRO A 47 6.24 -9.36 31.71
C PRO A 47 7.63 -10.03 31.74
N ILE A 48 8.40 -9.84 30.67
CA ILE A 48 9.80 -10.22 30.60
C ILE A 48 10.57 -9.05 31.22
N ASP A 49 11.35 -9.33 32.25
CA ASP A 49 12.23 -8.37 32.90
C ASP A 49 13.69 -8.74 32.56
N PRO A 50 14.49 -7.86 31.91
CA PRO A 50 14.13 -6.52 31.41
C PRO A 50 13.22 -6.58 30.17
N PRO A 51 12.43 -5.51 29.90
CA PRO A 51 11.54 -5.45 28.75
C PRO A 51 12.35 -5.57 27.46
N LEU A 52 12.04 -6.61 26.68
CA LEU A 52 12.70 -6.89 25.42
C LEU A 52 12.37 -5.80 24.40
N ASN A 53 13.39 -5.09 23.90
CA ASN A 53 13.19 -4.15 22.80
C ASN A 53 13.09 -4.92 21.49
N ALA A 54 11.85 -5.13 21.02
CA ALA A 54 11.56 -5.85 19.79
C ALA A 54 12.28 -5.28 18.56
N LEU A 55 12.36 -3.95 18.44
CA LEU A 55 13.02 -3.31 17.29
C LEU A 55 14.54 -3.53 17.32
N SER A 56 15.17 -3.44 18.50
CA SER A 56 16.60 -3.75 18.64
C SER A 56 16.89 -5.21 18.32
N LEU A 57 16.06 -6.14 18.79
CA LEU A 57 16.22 -7.56 18.46
C LEU A 57 16.05 -7.83 16.96
N ALA A 58 15.07 -7.18 16.31
CA ALA A 58 14.86 -7.29 14.88
C ALA A 58 16.08 -6.76 14.09
N HIS A 59 16.62 -5.61 14.49
CA HIS A 59 17.82 -5.02 13.92
C HIS A 59 19.02 -5.98 13.98
N ASP A 60 19.32 -6.50 15.18
CA ASP A 60 20.50 -7.34 15.40
C ASP A 60 20.35 -8.67 14.67
N SER A 61 19.15 -9.26 14.69
CA SER A 61 18.85 -10.49 13.98
C SER A 61 18.98 -10.31 12.45
N ALA A 62 18.43 -9.23 11.90
CA ALA A 62 18.55 -8.92 10.46
C ALA A 62 20.00 -8.67 10.04
N THR A 63 20.78 -7.98 10.87
CA THR A 63 22.22 -7.73 10.66
C THR A 63 23.00 -9.04 10.61
N LEU A 64 22.75 -9.95 11.56
CA LEU A 64 23.38 -11.27 11.59
C LEU A 64 22.95 -12.12 10.39
N ILE A 65 21.66 -12.17 10.05
CA ILE A 65 21.15 -12.88 8.87
C ILE A 65 21.84 -12.38 7.60
N ARG A 66 21.98 -11.06 7.44
CA ARG A 66 22.67 -10.46 6.29
C ARG A 66 24.14 -10.90 6.21
N ALA A 67 24.84 -10.92 7.34
CA ALA A 67 26.22 -11.39 7.42
C ALA A 67 26.35 -12.88 7.08
N HIS A 68 25.47 -13.74 7.62
CA HIS A 68 25.47 -15.17 7.31
C HIS A 68 25.06 -15.45 5.86
N GLY A 69 24.08 -14.73 5.31
CA GLY A 69 23.70 -14.81 3.89
C GLY A 69 24.87 -14.47 2.97
N THR A 70 25.67 -13.47 3.33
CA THR A 70 26.92 -13.15 2.62
C THR A 70 27.92 -14.31 2.69
N LYS A 71 28.13 -14.89 3.87
CA LYS A 71 29.00 -16.07 4.04
C LYS A 71 28.52 -17.26 3.19
N ILE A 72 27.22 -17.59 3.22
CA ILE A 72 26.63 -18.65 2.39
C ILE A 72 26.92 -18.36 0.92
N SER A 73 26.61 -17.15 0.46
CA SER A 73 26.82 -16.75 -0.93
C SER A 73 28.27 -16.91 -1.38
N LEU A 74 29.24 -16.56 -0.53
CA LEU A 74 30.67 -16.71 -0.84
C LEU A 74 31.10 -18.19 -0.85
N LEU A 75 30.58 -19.01 0.06
CA LEU A 75 30.93 -20.44 0.17
C LEU A 75 30.39 -21.28 -1.00
N ILE A 76 29.26 -20.88 -1.60
CA ILE A 76 28.64 -21.62 -2.71
C ILE A 76 29.15 -21.21 -4.10
N ILE A 77 29.87 -20.09 -4.23
CA ILE A 77 30.43 -19.62 -5.52
C ILE A 77 31.94 -19.76 -5.63
N ASN A 78 32.67 -19.87 -4.51
CA ASN A 78 34.12 -19.92 -4.50
C ASN A 78 34.64 -21.34 -4.27
N GLU A 79 35.68 -21.72 -5.00
CA GLU A 79 36.41 -22.97 -4.76
C GLU A 79 37.43 -22.82 -3.63
N PRO A 80 37.66 -23.87 -2.80
CA PRO A 80 37.00 -25.17 -2.81
C PRO A 80 35.62 -25.14 -2.12
N PHE A 81 34.68 -25.96 -2.64
CA PHE A 81 33.40 -26.16 -1.97
C PHE A 81 33.63 -26.79 -0.60
N THR A 82 33.14 -26.14 0.45
CA THR A 82 33.41 -26.53 1.84
C THR A 82 32.11 -26.82 2.59
N PRO A 83 31.58 -28.06 2.53
CA PRO A 83 30.30 -28.42 3.15
C PRO A 83 30.27 -28.20 4.66
N SER A 84 31.39 -28.45 5.34
CA SER A 84 31.52 -28.28 6.80
C SER A 84 31.36 -26.82 7.24
N ALA A 85 31.89 -25.87 6.45
CA ALA A 85 31.73 -24.44 6.72
C ALA A 85 30.28 -24.00 6.54
N LEU A 86 29.59 -24.48 5.50
CA LEU A 86 28.16 -24.25 5.30
C LEU A 86 27.33 -24.83 6.46
N CYS A 87 27.65 -26.03 6.94
CA CYS A 87 27.00 -26.62 8.10
C CYS A 87 27.11 -25.73 9.34
N THR A 88 28.28 -25.14 9.59
CA THR A 88 28.47 -24.21 10.72
C THR A 88 27.58 -22.98 10.58
N VAL A 89 27.59 -22.34 9.40
CA VAL A 89 26.78 -21.14 9.16
C VAL A 89 25.28 -21.42 9.29
N LEU A 90 24.80 -22.57 8.77
CA LEU A 90 23.40 -22.96 8.89
C LEU A 90 23.00 -23.24 10.35
N ARG A 91 23.86 -23.91 11.13
CA ARG A 91 23.58 -24.14 12.57
C ARG A 91 23.49 -22.83 13.35
N GLU A 92 24.39 -21.89 13.07
CA GLU A 92 24.36 -20.55 13.70
C GLU A 92 23.06 -19.81 13.36
N LEU A 93 22.65 -19.83 12.08
CA LEU A 93 21.38 -19.25 11.63
C LEU A 93 20.16 -19.87 12.33
N ILE A 94 20.08 -21.20 12.37
CA ILE A 94 18.97 -21.97 12.97
C ILE A 94 18.88 -21.70 14.47
N ALA A 95 20.02 -21.61 15.16
CA ALA A 95 20.07 -21.51 16.62
C ALA A 95 19.81 -20.09 17.17
N GLY A 96 19.99 -19.05 16.35
CA GLY A 96 19.96 -17.66 16.85
C GLY A 96 19.18 -16.69 15.96
N PRO A 97 19.79 -16.17 14.88
CA PRO A 97 19.21 -15.05 14.12
C PRO A 97 17.84 -15.33 13.50
N ILE A 98 17.57 -16.55 13.04
CA ILE A 98 16.26 -16.91 12.47
C ILE A 98 15.16 -16.87 13.55
N PRO A 99 15.26 -17.66 14.66
CA PRO A 99 14.30 -17.54 15.76
C PRO A 99 14.25 -16.15 16.39
N GLY A 100 15.38 -15.45 16.47
CA GLY A 100 15.47 -14.11 17.04
C GLY A 100 14.65 -13.09 16.26
N LEU A 101 14.68 -13.14 14.92
CA LEU A 101 13.88 -12.26 14.08
C LEU A 101 12.37 -12.54 14.21
N ALA A 102 11.98 -13.81 14.27
CA ALA A 102 10.57 -14.17 14.48
C ALA A 102 10.09 -13.75 15.88
N SER A 103 10.91 -14.01 16.91
CA SER A 103 10.62 -13.61 18.29
C SER A 103 10.51 -12.09 18.44
N ALA A 104 11.31 -11.32 17.69
CA ALA A 104 11.20 -9.88 17.64
C ALA A 104 9.84 -9.41 17.12
N ALA A 105 9.35 -10.02 16.04
CA ALA A 105 8.03 -9.71 15.51
C ALA A 105 6.89 -10.12 16.45
N GLU A 106 7.00 -11.27 17.12
CA GLU A 106 6.02 -11.71 18.13
C GLU A 106 6.02 -10.80 19.37
N ALA A 107 7.20 -10.33 19.80
CA ALA A 107 7.34 -9.42 20.93
C ALA A 107 6.87 -7.99 20.61
N CYS A 108 6.81 -7.61 19.33
CA CYS A 108 6.30 -6.32 18.88
C CYS A 108 4.76 -6.30 18.97
N THR A 109 4.22 -6.26 20.18
CA THR A 109 2.77 -6.30 20.39
C THR A 109 2.11 -4.95 20.11
N PRO A 110 0.87 -4.92 19.57
CA PRO A 110 0.12 -3.68 19.36
C PRO A 110 -0.06 -2.84 20.63
N ALA A 111 -0.23 -3.51 21.78
CA ALA A 111 -0.41 -2.86 23.07
C ALA A 111 0.84 -2.08 23.55
N GLN A 112 2.03 -2.52 23.17
CA GLN A 112 3.29 -1.87 23.59
C GLN A 112 3.84 -0.89 22.54
N TYR A 113 3.59 -1.16 21.25
CA TYR A 113 4.10 -0.38 20.13
C TYR A 113 2.95 0.34 19.42
N THR A 114 2.37 -0.30 18.42
CA THR A 114 1.10 0.03 17.73
C THR A 114 0.78 -1.15 16.80
N SER A 115 -0.46 -1.30 16.37
CA SER A 115 -0.90 -2.24 15.33
C SER A 115 -0.10 -2.04 14.05
N VAL A 116 0.06 -0.78 13.60
CA VAL A 116 0.81 -0.43 12.39
C VAL A 116 2.27 -0.90 12.47
N VAL A 117 2.95 -0.63 13.59
CA VAL A 117 4.35 -1.04 13.76
C VAL A 117 4.49 -2.55 13.84
N SER A 118 3.61 -3.21 14.60
CA SER A 118 3.63 -4.68 14.74
C SER A 118 3.47 -5.40 13.39
N GLN A 119 2.53 -4.93 12.57
CA GLN A 119 2.28 -5.47 11.23
C GLN A 119 3.46 -5.22 10.29
N GLU A 120 4.03 -4.01 10.31
CA GLU A 120 5.16 -3.66 9.45
C GLU A 120 6.41 -4.47 9.82
N VAL A 121 6.69 -4.67 11.12
CA VAL A 121 7.80 -5.52 11.60
C VAL A 121 7.57 -6.97 11.16
N ALA A 122 6.37 -7.52 11.37
CA ALA A 122 6.06 -8.89 10.99
C ALA A 122 6.17 -9.12 9.48
N PHE A 123 5.65 -8.20 8.67
CA PHE A 123 5.73 -8.26 7.21
C PHE A 123 7.17 -8.24 6.70
N LYS A 124 8.01 -7.33 7.22
CA LYS A 124 9.42 -7.26 6.81
C LYS A 124 10.23 -8.45 7.31
N ALA A 125 9.99 -8.90 8.54
CA ALA A 125 10.60 -10.12 9.08
C ALA A 125 10.27 -11.33 8.20
N GLN A 126 9.00 -11.49 7.82
CA GLN A 126 8.55 -12.55 6.91
C GLN A 126 9.29 -12.49 5.58
N ARG A 127 9.44 -11.30 4.99
CA ARG A 127 10.18 -11.10 3.75
C ARG A 127 11.64 -11.53 3.88
N VAL A 128 12.33 -11.17 4.98
CA VAL A 128 13.72 -11.63 5.25
C VAL A 128 13.78 -13.15 5.31
N LEU A 129 12.85 -13.80 6.03
CA LEU A 129 12.82 -15.27 6.12
C LEU A 129 12.55 -15.94 4.76
N SER A 130 11.71 -15.33 3.91
CA SER A 130 11.44 -15.80 2.56
C SER A 130 12.68 -15.71 1.67
N GLU A 131 13.36 -14.56 1.63
CA GLU A 131 14.57 -14.39 0.83
C GLU A 131 15.73 -15.25 1.34
N LEU A 132 15.84 -15.45 2.65
CA LEU A 132 16.82 -16.37 3.24
C LEU A 132 16.52 -17.81 2.82
N HIS A 133 15.25 -18.21 2.83
CA HIS A 133 14.84 -19.53 2.34
C HIS A 133 15.24 -19.73 0.87
N ALA A 134 14.97 -18.74 0.02
CA ALA A 134 15.35 -18.78 -1.39
C ALA A 134 16.89 -18.91 -1.58
N LEU A 135 17.69 -18.26 -0.73
CA LEU A 135 19.15 -18.39 -0.76
C LEU A 135 19.61 -19.78 -0.27
N VAL A 136 19.03 -20.31 0.81
CA VAL A 136 19.35 -21.64 1.36
C VAL A 136 19.04 -22.75 0.33
N GLN A 137 17.95 -22.62 -0.42
CA GLN A 137 17.59 -23.56 -1.50
C GLN A 137 18.57 -23.56 -2.68
N LYS A 138 19.44 -22.55 -2.80
CA LYS A 138 20.49 -22.51 -3.83
C LYS A 138 21.78 -23.24 -3.43
N ILE A 139 21.88 -23.76 -2.20
CA ILE A 139 23.08 -24.48 -1.76
C ILE A 139 23.18 -25.80 -2.54
N PRO A 140 24.29 -26.09 -3.25
CA PRO A 140 24.42 -27.31 -4.04
C PRO A 140 24.52 -28.58 -3.18
N SER A 141 23.65 -29.57 -3.42
CA SER A 141 23.72 -30.90 -2.80
C SER A 141 24.77 -31.82 -3.44
N ASN A 142 25.27 -31.49 -4.63
CA ASN A 142 26.22 -32.32 -5.38
C ASN A 142 27.70 -32.10 -4.98
N GLY A 143 27.96 -31.26 -3.97
CA GLY A 143 29.31 -30.97 -3.49
C GLY A 143 30.15 -30.09 -4.43
N LYS A 144 29.55 -29.50 -5.46
CA LYS A 144 30.23 -28.60 -6.41
C LYS A 144 29.73 -27.18 -6.22
N ILE A 145 30.59 -26.19 -6.47
CA ILE A 145 30.17 -24.78 -6.45
C ILE A 145 29.12 -24.51 -7.53
N LEU A 146 28.31 -23.48 -7.32
CA LEU A 146 27.44 -22.96 -8.37
C LEU A 146 28.31 -22.45 -9.52
N PRO A 147 27.99 -22.79 -10.78
CA PRO A 147 28.74 -22.30 -11.91
C PRO A 147 28.66 -20.76 -11.92
N ALA A 148 29.82 -20.11 -11.89
CA ALA A 148 29.89 -18.68 -12.11
C ALA A 148 29.28 -18.40 -13.49
N GLY A 149 28.16 -17.67 -13.52
CA GLY A 149 27.62 -17.18 -14.79
C GLY A 149 28.73 -16.40 -15.48
N LYS A 150 29.19 -16.87 -16.64
CA LYS A 150 30.15 -16.13 -17.46
C LYS A 150 29.47 -14.85 -17.95
N SER A 151 29.54 -13.76 -17.18
CA SER A 151 29.15 -12.44 -17.65
C SER A 151 30.40 -11.61 -17.90
N ARG A 152 30.91 -11.70 -19.13
CA ARG A 152 31.79 -10.66 -19.67
C ARG A 152 31.06 -9.69 -20.59
N ASP A 153 29.73 -9.80 -20.74
CA ASP A 153 28.93 -8.80 -21.43
C ASP A 153 27.46 -8.90 -21.00
N GLY A 154 26.83 -7.73 -20.89
CA GLY A 154 25.41 -7.52 -21.16
C GLY A 154 24.39 -8.24 -20.28
N PHE A 155 23.61 -7.43 -19.56
CA PHE A 155 22.34 -7.78 -18.94
C PHE A 155 21.40 -8.45 -19.96
N THR A 156 21.44 -9.78 -20.07
CA THR A 156 20.47 -10.57 -20.84
C THR A 156 19.91 -11.69 -19.97
N ALA A 157 18.59 -11.85 -20.05
CA ALA A 157 17.80 -12.83 -19.34
C ALA A 157 18.01 -14.23 -19.95
N GLY A 158 18.27 -15.24 -19.13
CA GLY A 158 18.23 -16.64 -19.57
C GLY A 158 19.28 -17.59 -19.00
N GLY A 159 20.36 -17.10 -18.39
CA GLY A 159 21.31 -17.94 -17.66
C GLY A 159 20.94 -18.01 -16.18
N THR A 160 21.03 -19.19 -15.55
CA THR A 160 20.91 -19.37 -14.09
C THR A 160 22.01 -18.58 -13.38
N LYS A 161 21.82 -17.26 -13.25
CA LYS A 161 22.63 -16.34 -12.46
C LYS A 161 22.69 -16.94 -11.07
N GLY A 162 23.88 -17.31 -10.58
CA GLY A 162 24.09 -18.11 -9.38
C GLY A 162 23.42 -17.60 -8.09
N SER A 163 24.17 -17.50 -6.99
CA SER A 163 23.60 -17.03 -5.72
C SER A 163 23.40 -15.50 -5.68
N LEU A 164 24.16 -14.75 -6.48
CA LEU A 164 24.24 -13.28 -6.39
C LEU A 164 22.88 -12.55 -6.38
N PRO A 165 21.90 -12.86 -7.26
CA PRO A 165 20.60 -12.19 -7.20
C PRO A 165 19.84 -12.46 -5.90
N ALA A 166 19.88 -13.70 -5.40
CA ALA A 166 19.20 -14.06 -4.14
C ALA A 166 19.89 -13.39 -2.94
N THR A 167 21.21 -13.29 -2.96
CA THR A 167 21.97 -12.56 -1.94
C THR A 167 21.61 -11.08 -1.93
N GLY A 168 21.48 -10.45 -3.10
CA GLY A 168 21.06 -9.05 -3.22
C GLY A 168 19.64 -8.79 -2.70
N LEU A 169 18.69 -9.69 -3.00
CA LEU A 169 17.33 -9.61 -2.47
C LEU A 169 17.29 -9.77 -0.95
N LEU A 170 18.03 -10.73 -0.40
CA LEU A 170 18.17 -10.91 1.04
C LEU A 170 18.77 -9.67 1.71
N TRP A 171 19.80 -9.06 1.12
CA TRP A 171 20.37 -7.81 1.64
C TRP A 171 19.34 -6.69 1.68
N ALA A 172 18.62 -6.46 0.58
CA ALA A 172 17.58 -5.45 0.54
C ALA A 172 16.51 -5.68 1.62
N ALA A 173 16.07 -6.93 1.81
CA ALA A 173 15.11 -7.27 2.85
C ALA A 173 15.66 -7.02 4.27
N CYS A 174 16.92 -7.40 4.55
CA CYS A 174 17.55 -7.12 5.85
C CYS A 174 17.73 -5.62 6.09
N ASP A 175 18.17 -4.87 5.08
CA ASP A 175 18.41 -3.43 5.16
C ASP A 175 17.09 -2.68 5.44
N GLU A 176 15.95 -3.18 4.95
CA GLU A 176 14.63 -2.64 5.29
C GLU A 176 14.27 -2.81 6.77
N VAL A 177 14.57 -3.97 7.38
CA VAL A 177 14.34 -4.21 8.82
C VAL A 177 15.27 -3.36 9.68
N ILE A 178 16.54 -3.26 9.30
CA ILE A 178 17.55 -2.42 9.97
C ILE A 178 17.09 -0.96 9.97
N ARG A 179 16.76 -0.42 8.79
CA ARG A 179 16.26 0.96 8.65
C ARG A 179 14.98 1.20 9.43
N LEU A 180 14.07 0.23 9.43
CA LEU A 180 12.82 0.31 10.20
C LEU A 180 13.11 0.46 11.71
N SER A 181 14.10 -0.28 12.21
CA SER A 181 14.48 -0.25 13.62
C SER A 181 15.18 1.07 14.00
N GLU A 182 16.00 1.62 13.10
CA GLU A 182 16.65 2.94 13.27
C GLU A 182 15.65 4.10 13.28
N LEU A 183 14.57 4.01 12.50
CA LEU A 183 13.50 5.02 12.48
C LEU A 183 12.71 5.07 13.80
N GLY A 184 12.59 3.93 14.47
CA GLY A 184 11.73 3.76 15.64
C GLY A 184 10.23 3.95 15.32
N VAL A 185 9.38 3.84 16.35
CA VAL A 185 7.92 3.92 16.21
C VAL A 185 7.46 5.23 15.56
N GLY A 186 7.98 6.36 16.03
CA GLY A 186 7.59 7.66 15.49
C GLY A 186 8.01 7.86 14.03
N GLY A 187 9.18 7.35 13.63
CA GLY A 187 9.63 7.39 12.25
C GLY A 187 8.82 6.48 11.32
N ILE A 188 8.43 5.29 11.78
CA ILE A 188 7.57 4.36 11.03
C ILE A 188 6.21 4.99 10.77
N LEU A 189 5.55 5.49 11.83
CA LEU A 189 4.25 6.16 11.71
C LEU A 189 4.33 7.41 10.84
N ALA A 190 5.38 8.22 11.00
CA ALA A 190 5.61 9.39 10.16
C ALA A 190 5.76 9.04 8.69
N LYS A 191 6.47 7.94 8.37
CA LYS A 191 6.58 7.44 7.00
C LYS A 191 5.22 6.99 6.45
N LYS A 192 4.43 6.27 7.24
CA LYS A 192 3.11 5.79 6.83
C LYS A 192 2.13 6.94 6.58
N VAL A 193 2.09 7.92 7.49
CA VAL A 193 1.31 9.16 7.33
C VAL A 193 1.78 9.95 6.11
N ALA A 194 3.09 10.04 5.86
CA ALA A 194 3.59 10.69 4.65
C ALA A 194 3.14 9.98 3.37
N GLN A 195 3.12 8.65 3.34
CA GLN A 195 2.63 7.88 2.18
C GLN A 195 1.15 8.17 1.89
N TRP A 196 0.29 8.15 2.91
CA TRP A 196 -1.12 8.49 2.73
C TRP A 196 -1.32 9.93 2.26
N ARG A 197 -0.54 10.87 2.78
CA ARG A 197 -0.55 12.26 2.31
C ARG A 197 -0.15 12.35 0.84
N ASP A 198 0.89 11.61 0.43
CA ASP A 198 1.35 11.63 -0.96
C ASP A 198 0.23 11.13 -1.89
N THR A 199 -0.47 10.05 -1.53
CA THR A 199 -1.67 9.60 -2.24
C THR A 199 -2.76 10.69 -2.31
N LEU A 200 -3.00 11.43 -1.22
CA LEU A 200 -3.95 12.55 -1.24
C LEU A 200 -3.50 13.71 -2.13
N CYS A 201 -2.19 13.96 -2.23
CA CYS A 201 -1.65 14.96 -3.16
C CYS A 201 -1.84 14.51 -4.61
N ASP A 202 -1.60 13.23 -4.90
CA ASP A 202 -1.80 12.65 -6.23
C ASP A 202 -3.27 12.80 -6.65
N ILE A 203 -4.22 12.43 -5.79
CA ILE A 203 -5.67 12.60 -6.03
C ILE A 203 -6.03 14.08 -6.23
N MET A 204 -5.45 14.98 -5.44
CA MET A 204 -5.70 16.42 -5.56
C MET A 204 -5.20 16.99 -6.88
N GLU A 205 -4.04 16.55 -7.35
CA GLU A 205 -3.47 16.95 -8.64
C GLU A 205 -4.30 16.41 -9.80
N GLU A 206 -4.72 15.14 -9.73
CA GLU A 206 -5.61 14.50 -10.72
C GLU A 206 -6.96 15.24 -10.83
N LEU A 207 -7.65 15.47 -9.70
CA LEU A 207 -8.93 16.18 -9.70
C LEU A 207 -8.82 17.62 -10.21
N LYS A 208 -7.67 18.25 -10.00
CA LYS A 208 -7.41 19.59 -10.48
C LYS A 208 -7.22 19.60 -12.00
N GLU A 209 -6.43 18.66 -12.52
CA GLU A 209 -6.22 18.49 -13.96
C GLU A 209 -7.55 18.20 -14.67
N TRP A 210 -8.33 17.25 -14.15
CA TRP A 210 -9.67 16.93 -14.66
C TRP A 210 -10.63 18.13 -14.64
N GLY A 211 -10.59 18.97 -13.59
CA GLY A 211 -11.43 20.17 -13.51
C GLY A 211 -11.10 21.27 -14.52
N GLU A 212 -9.88 21.26 -15.05
CA GLU A 212 -9.37 22.19 -16.05
C GLU A 212 -9.67 21.72 -17.49
N GLU A 213 -10.14 20.47 -17.68
CA GLU A 213 -10.55 19.95 -18.98
C GLU A 213 -11.82 20.66 -19.49
N GLU A 214 -11.75 21.14 -20.75
CA GLU A 214 -12.90 21.68 -21.46
C GLU A 214 -13.56 20.54 -22.25
N PRO A 215 -14.91 20.51 -22.32
CA PRO A 215 -15.57 19.55 -23.20
C PRO A 215 -15.16 19.86 -24.64
N ASP A 216 -14.69 18.86 -25.38
CA ASP A 216 -14.38 19.00 -26.80
C ASP A 216 -15.64 19.47 -27.54
N ASP A 217 -15.55 20.66 -28.15
CA ASP A 217 -16.57 21.21 -29.03
C ASP A 217 -16.45 20.51 -30.41
N GLU A 218 -16.72 19.20 -30.47
CA GLU A 218 -16.93 18.50 -31.75
C GLU A 218 -18.39 18.70 -32.20
N ASP A 219 -18.78 19.94 -32.47
CA ASP A 219 -20.03 20.32 -33.18
C ASP A 219 -19.86 21.74 -33.76
N GLU A 220 -18.78 21.99 -34.51
CA GLU A 220 -18.75 23.04 -35.53
C GLU A 220 -18.54 22.35 -36.88
N ASP A 221 -19.62 21.81 -37.43
CA ASP A 221 -19.72 21.43 -38.83
C ASP A 221 -19.32 22.65 -39.68
N GLU A 222 -18.12 22.62 -40.27
CA GLU A 222 -17.72 23.48 -41.39
C GLU A 222 -18.53 23.06 -42.63
N ASP A 223 -19.82 23.35 -42.64
CA ASP A 223 -20.62 23.45 -43.86
C ASP A 223 -20.32 24.82 -44.51
N GLU A 224 -19.11 24.97 -45.08
CA GLU A 224 -18.89 26.01 -46.10
C GLU A 224 -19.43 25.48 -47.43
N ASP A 225 -20.68 25.85 -47.71
CA ASP A 225 -21.33 25.76 -49.01
C ASP A 225 -20.48 26.48 -50.09
N GLU A 226 -19.62 25.75 -50.81
CA GLU A 226 -19.07 26.20 -52.10
C GLU A 226 -20.06 25.84 -53.23
N ASP A 227 -21.13 26.64 -53.34
CA ASP A 227 -21.92 26.79 -54.56
C ASP A 227 -21.20 27.77 -55.52
N GLU A 228 -20.40 27.26 -56.45
CA GLU A 228 -20.18 27.94 -57.74
C GLU A 228 -20.24 26.91 -58.88
N ASP A 229 -21.45 26.73 -59.42
CA ASP A 229 -21.72 26.19 -60.74
C ASP A 229 -21.15 27.13 -61.82
N GLU A 230 -20.20 26.66 -62.65
CA GLU A 230 -20.09 27.10 -64.04
C GLU A 230 -19.83 25.89 -64.95
N ASP A 231 -20.74 25.72 -65.90
CA ASP A 231 -20.83 24.71 -66.95
C ASP A 231 -19.63 24.68 -67.91
N GLU A 232 -19.34 23.52 -68.51
CA GLU A 232 -19.36 23.29 -69.98
C GLU A 232 -18.68 21.93 -70.38
N ASP A 233 -19.53 21.04 -70.92
CA ASP A 233 -19.42 20.25 -72.15
C ASP A 233 -18.42 19.09 -72.39
N GLU A 234 -19.00 18.03 -72.99
CA GLU A 234 -18.46 17.03 -73.95
C GLU A 234 -17.32 16.09 -73.46
N ASP A 235 -17.38 14.76 -73.56
CA ASP A 235 -17.83 13.89 -74.65
C ASP A 235 -18.17 12.49 -74.14
N GLY A 236 -19.10 11.83 -74.82
CA GLY A 236 -19.46 10.42 -74.62
C GLY A 236 -18.54 9.42 -75.34
N ASP A 237 -18.52 8.19 -74.84
CA ASP A 237 -18.71 6.93 -75.57
C ASP A 237 -18.39 5.77 -74.63
N GLY A 238 -19.22 4.70 -74.63
CA GLY A 238 -18.82 3.44 -74.00
C GLY A 238 -19.90 2.46 -73.59
N ASP A 239 -20.69 2.00 -74.56
CA ASP A 239 -21.33 0.68 -74.69
C ASP A 239 -22.54 0.27 -73.82
N GLU A 240 -23.62 -0.05 -74.56
CA GLU A 240 -24.87 -0.70 -74.17
C GLU A 240 -24.78 -2.24 -74.29
N ASP A 241 -25.87 -2.88 -73.83
CA ASP A 241 -26.35 -4.26 -74.07
C ASP A 241 -25.83 -5.37 -73.14
N GLU A 242 -26.63 -6.28 -72.58
CA GLU A 242 -28.08 -6.54 -72.50
C GLU A 242 -28.19 -7.71 -71.50
N HIS A 243 -29.21 -7.74 -70.64
CA HIS A 243 -30.16 -8.87 -70.55
C HIS A 243 -31.06 -8.81 -69.30
N GLU A 244 -32.34 -8.95 -69.62
CA GLU A 244 -33.55 -9.02 -68.80
C GLU A 244 -33.58 -10.27 -67.90
N ASP A 245 -34.18 -10.17 -66.71
CA ASP A 245 -35.18 -11.17 -66.29
C ASP A 245 -36.19 -10.55 -65.31
N GLU A 246 -37.46 -10.70 -65.64
CA GLU A 246 -38.62 -10.27 -64.86
C GLU A 246 -38.93 -11.30 -63.76
N GLY A 247 -39.24 -10.84 -62.55
CA GLY A 247 -39.63 -11.75 -61.47
C GLY A 247 -40.29 -11.09 -60.27
N GLY A 248 -41.58 -10.77 -60.39
CA GLY A 248 -42.60 -11.15 -59.41
C GLY A 248 -42.61 -10.55 -57.98
N HIS A 249 -43.68 -9.80 -57.72
CA HIS A 249 -44.59 -9.93 -56.56
C HIS A 249 -44.20 -9.29 -55.21
N ASP A 250 -44.70 -8.06 -55.04
CA ASP A 250 -45.60 -7.56 -53.98
C ASP A 250 -45.60 -8.23 -52.59
N GLY A 251 -45.39 -7.42 -51.55
CA GLY A 251 -46.15 -7.51 -50.30
C GLY A 251 -45.59 -8.39 -49.16
N LEU A 252 -44.63 -7.87 -48.39
CA LEU A 252 -44.33 -8.33 -47.04
C LEU A 252 -44.49 -7.16 -46.06
N ASP A 253 -45.75 -6.90 -45.72
CA ASP A 253 -46.12 -6.10 -44.57
C ASP A 253 -45.98 -6.93 -43.30
N HIS A 254 -45.30 -6.33 -42.33
CA HIS A 254 -45.71 -6.29 -40.93
C HIS A 254 -45.66 -7.61 -40.15
N ILE A 255 -44.58 -7.81 -39.39
CA ILE A 255 -44.50 -8.26 -37.98
C ILE A 255 -43.03 -8.56 -37.68
N THR A 256 -42.24 -7.53 -37.34
CA THR A 256 -41.01 -7.62 -36.52
C THR A 256 -40.64 -6.24 -35.99
N THR A 257 -41.59 -5.59 -35.33
CA THR A 257 -41.36 -4.39 -34.52
C THR A 257 -41.66 -4.82 -33.10
N ASP A 258 -40.65 -5.31 -32.37
CA ASP A 258 -40.58 -5.35 -30.89
C ASP A 258 -39.42 -6.26 -30.38
N LEU A 259 -38.21 -6.11 -30.92
CA LEU A 259 -36.99 -6.57 -30.24
C LEU A 259 -35.73 -5.78 -30.63
N SER A 260 -35.82 -4.45 -30.60
CA SER A 260 -34.64 -3.57 -30.67
C SER A 260 -34.14 -3.28 -29.26
N THR A 261 -33.60 -4.30 -28.63
CA THR A 261 -32.75 -4.18 -27.44
C THR A 261 -31.37 -3.69 -27.88
N THR A 262 -31.03 -2.45 -27.52
CA THR A 262 -29.66 -1.97 -27.21
C THR A 262 -28.50 -2.69 -27.92
N SER A 263 -28.31 -2.44 -29.22
CA SER A 263 -27.03 -2.67 -29.87
C SER A 263 -26.23 -1.38 -29.84
N LEU A 264 -25.55 -1.11 -28.72
CA LEU A 264 -24.46 -0.13 -28.72
C LEU A 264 -23.42 -0.61 -29.74
N SER A 265 -23.05 0.24 -30.71
CA SER A 265 -22.02 -0.12 -31.68
C SER A 265 -20.69 -0.38 -30.95
N PRO A 266 -19.80 -1.23 -31.48
CA PRO A 266 -18.46 -1.39 -30.90
C PRO A 266 -17.71 -0.06 -30.77
N GLN A 267 -18.01 0.91 -31.64
CA GLN A 267 -17.53 2.29 -31.57
C GLN A 267 -18.19 3.04 -30.41
N ALA A 268 -19.50 2.99 -30.21
CA ALA A 268 -20.16 3.62 -29.06
C ALA A 268 -19.73 3.00 -27.71
N LEU A 269 -19.40 1.71 -27.68
CA LEU A 269 -18.78 1.07 -26.52
C LEU A 269 -17.33 1.51 -26.33
N LEU A 270 -16.61 1.80 -27.42
CA LEU A 270 -15.24 2.33 -27.38
C LEU A 270 -15.24 3.80 -26.95
N ASP A 271 -16.17 4.61 -27.45
CA ASP A 271 -16.35 6.01 -27.09
C ASP A 271 -16.85 6.14 -25.66
N GLN A 272 -17.74 5.26 -25.17
CA GLN A 272 -18.08 5.20 -23.74
C GLN A 272 -16.89 4.74 -22.87
N LEU A 273 -16.01 3.90 -23.40
CA LEU A 273 -14.80 3.47 -22.71
C LEU A 273 -13.72 4.56 -22.70
N MET A 274 -13.61 5.33 -23.78
CA MET A 274 -12.65 6.43 -23.96
C MET A 274 -13.13 7.73 -23.30
N ASN A 275 -14.43 7.98 -23.24
CA ASN A 275 -15.07 9.09 -22.52
C ASN A 275 -15.54 8.70 -21.11
N SER A 276 -14.87 7.72 -20.49
CA SER A 276 -15.20 7.26 -19.13
C SER A 276 -14.96 8.32 -18.05
N GLN A 277 -14.25 9.41 -18.39
CA GLN A 277 -14.17 10.63 -17.60
C GLN A 277 -14.90 11.75 -18.35
N GLN A 278 -16.17 11.97 -18.01
CA GLN A 278 -16.96 13.02 -18.62
C GLN A 278 -16.46 14.39 -18.14
N ALA A 279 -15.97 15.23 -19.05
CA ALA A 279 -15.60 16.61 -18.72
C ALA A 279 -16.83 17.38 -18.19
N ILE A 280 -16.61 18.35 -17.30
CA ILE A 280 -17.71 19.08 -16.68
C ILE A 280 -18.41 19.95 -17.74
N PRO A 281 -19.73 19.75 -18.01
CA PRO A 281 -20.45 20.51 -19.02
C PRO A 281 -20.36 22.02 -18.78
N LYS A 282 -20.25 22.83 -19.86
CA LYS A 282 -20.18 24.30 -19.77
C LYS A 282 -21.36 24.93 -19.01
N ALA A 283 -22.55 24.34 -19.14
CA ALA A 283 -23.76 24.80 -18.46
C ALA A 283 -23.80 24.45 -16.96
N ASP A 284 -22.96 23.52 -16.51
CA ASP A 284 -22.84 23.04 -15.13
C ASP A 284 -24.19 22.93 -14.37
N PRO A 285 -25.17 22.15 -14.88
CA PRO A 285 -26.52 22.11 -14.30
C PRO A 285 -26.55 21.57 -12.87
N HIS A 286 -25.58 20.73 -12.51
CA HIS A 286 -25.45 20.11 -11.20
C HIS A 286 -24.53 20.89 -10.24
N ARG A 287 -23.94 22.02 -10.69
CA ARG A 287 -23.00 22.84 -9.92
C ARG A 287 -21.82 22.00 -9.40
N ILE A 288 -21.20 21.22 -10.27
CA ILE A 288 -20.03 20.39 -9.99
C ILE A 288 -18.76 21.24 -9.89
N ARG A 289 -18.60 22.31 -10.69
CA ARG A 289 -17.37 23.15 -10.60
C ARG A 289 -17.19 23.78 -9.20
N PRO A 290 -18.21 24.40 -8.58
CA PRO A 290 -18.10 24.89 -7.21
C PRO A 290 -17.83 23.81 -6.17
N ARG A 291 -18.39 22.60 -6.37
CA ARG A 291 -18.17 21.46 -5.47
C ARG A 291 -16.74 20.93 -5.59
N LEU A 292 -16.21 20.86 -6.80
CA LEU A 292 -14.82 20.51 -7.07
C LEU A 292 -13.88 21.52 -6.40
N GLU A 293 -14.10 22.82 -6.57
CA GLU A 293 -13.30 23.86 -5.91
C GLU A 293 -13.31 23.71 -4.39
N THR A 294 -14.49 23.47 -3.80
CA THR A 294 -14.64 23.23 -2.35
C THR A 294 -13.92 21.95 -1.93
N SER A 295 -14.04 20.88 -2.71
CA SER A 295 -13.37 19.60 -2.47
C SER A 295 -11.85 19.77 -2.46
N LEU A 296 -11.29 20.49 -3.44
CA LEU A 296 -9.86 20.79 -3.55
C LEU A 296 -9.36 21.64 -2.38
N GLN A 297 -10.11 22.69 -1.99
CA GLN A 297 -9.78 23.53 -0.84
C GLN A 297 -9.71 22.71 0.45
N ARG A 298 -10.69 21.84 0.67
CA ARG A 298 -10.74 21.05 1.88
C ARG A 298 -9.76 19.87 1.87
N LEU A 299 -9.54 19.22 0.73
CA LEU A 299 -8.46 18.23 0.53
C LEU A 299 -7.10 18.87 0.83
N ARG A 300 -6.89 20.13 0.43
CA ARG A 300 -5.69 20.90 0.79
C ARG A 300 -5.57 21.09 2.30
N LEU A 301 -6.65 21.38 3.02
CA LEU A 301 -6.61 21.47 4.49
C LEU A 301 -6.24 20.11 5.13
N VAL A 302 -6.77 19.01 4.61
CA VAL A 302 -6.45 17.66 5.10
C VAL A 302 -4.98 17.33 4.85
N THR A 303 -4.44 17.58 3.66
CA THR A 303 -2.99 17.35 3.41
C THR A 303 -2.10 18.17 4.36
N LEU A 304 -2.51 19.37 4.76
CA LEU A 304 -1.83 20.17 5.78
C LEU A 304 -1.91 19.53 7.18
N LEU A 305 -3.03 18.90 7.55
CA LEU A 305 -3.15 18.13 8.78
C LEU A 305 -2.11 17.01 8.85
N TYR A 306 -1.93 16.23 7.78
CA TYR A 306 -0.91 15.17 7.72
C TYR A 306 0.52 15.72 7.90
N GLN A 307 0.82 16.85 7.25
CA GLN A 307 2.12 17.51 7.37
C GLN A 307 2.37 18.01 8.80
N ALA A 308 1.38 18.68 9.39
CA ALA A 308 1.49 19.24 10.73
C ALA A 308 1.57 18.13 11.78
N LEU A 309 0.78 17.06 11.64
CA LEU A 309 0.83 15.87 12.47
C LEU A 309 2.25 15.26 12.50
N THR A 310 2.84 15.06 11.33
CA THR A 310 4.19 14.50 11.21
C THR A 310 5.22 15.38 11.92
N LYS A 311 5.14 16.70 11.74
CA LYS A 311 6.11 17.65 12.31
C LYS A 311 5.97 17.84 13.82
N HIS A 312 4.74 17.86 14.34
CA HIS A 312 4.46 18.34 15.70
C HIS A 312 4.01 17.25 16.68
N ARG A 313 3.58 16.08 16.20
CA ARG A 313 3.14 14.97 17.05
C ARG A 313 4.03 13.75 16.91
N LEU A 314 4.21 13.22 15.70
CA LEU A 314 4.94 11.97 15.49
C LEU A 314 6.44 12.10 15.80
N LYS A 315 7.05 13.23 15.43
CA LYS A 315 8.46 13.52 15.78
C LYS A 315 8.70 13.76 17.28
N LYS A 316 7.65 14.03 18.05
CA LYS A 316 7.73 14.29 19.50
C LYS A 316 7.25 13.11 20.33
N LEU A 317 7.04 11.94 19.72
CA LEU A 317 6.60 10.75 20.43
C LEU A 317 7.63 10.34 21.51
N PRO A 318 7.16 9.89 22.68
CA PRO A 318 8.05 9.28 23.67
C PRO A 318 8.74 8.04 23.10
N ALA A 319 9.85 7.63 23.72
CA ALA A 319 10.55 6.42 23.33
C ALA A 319 9.71 5.17 23.62
N PHE A 320 9.78 4.20 22.72
CA PHE A 320 9.13 2.91 22.82
C PHE A 320 10.16 1.80 23.10
N PRO A 321 9.79 0.70 23.78
CA PRO A 321 8.46 0.40 24.32
C PRO A 321 8.10 1.29 25.52
N LEU A 322 6.84 1.71 25.62
CA LEU A 322 6.35 2.44 26.78
C LEU A 322 6.34 1.48 27.98
N ALA A 323 6.83 1.93 29.13
CA ALA A 323 6.79 1.14 30.35
C ALA A 323 5.32 0.78 30.65
N VAL A 324 5.00 -0.50 30.62
CA VAL A 324 3.67 -0.98 31.04
C VAL A 324 3.51 -0.55 32.49
N PRO A 325 2.49 0.24 32.86
CA PRO A 325 2.23 0.50 34.27
C PRO A 325 2.02 -0.86 34.94
N ALA A 326 2.80 -1.15 35.98
CA ALA A 326 2.62 -2.33 36.80
C ALA A 326 1.12 -2.45 37.11
N ALA A 327 0.56 -3.65 36.88
CA ALA A 327 -0.86 -3.92 37.07
C ALA A 327 -1.34 -3.26 38.38
N PRO A 328 -2.51 -2.60 38.40
CA PRO A 328 -3.00 -1.98 39.61
C PRO A 328 -3.10 -3.08 40.67
N GLU A 329 -2.28 -2.98 41.72
CA GLU A 329 -2.51 -3.78 42.91
C GLU A 329 -3.95 -3.50 43.33
N ALA A 330 -4.70 -4.57 43.55
CA ALA A 330 -6.10 -4.51 43.94
C ALA A 330 -6.24 -3.78 45.29
N SER A 331 -6.33 -2.45 45.26
CA SER A 331 -6.85 -1.66 46.35
C SER A 331 -8.34 -1.47 46.12
N SER A 332 -9.12 -2.10 47.00
CA SER A 332 -10.53 -1.85 47.18
C SER A 332 -10.78 -0.39 47.54
N ASP A 333 -12.00 0.05 47.20
CA ASP A 333 -12.69 1.25 47.68
C ASP A 333 -12.44 2.52 46.86
N THR A 334 -13.39 2.87 45.97
CA THR A 334 -14.50 3.80 46.29
C THR A 334 -15.22 4.20 44.99
N ASP A 335 -16.54 4.27 45.09
CA ASP A 335 -17.52 4.62 44.06
C ASP A 335 -17.22 5.88 43.23
N THR A 336 -17.19 5.75 41.91
CA THR A 336 -17.77 6.73 40.98
C THR A 336 -18.26 6.05 39.69
N ASN A 337 -19.56 6.20 39.47
CA ASN A 337 -20.27 5.81 38.26
C ASN A 337 -19.91 6.75 37.10
N THR A 338 -18.98 6.33 36.24
CA THR A 338 -18.84 6.83 34.87
C THR A 338 -18.69 5.64 33.93
N ASN A 339 -19.80 5.31 33.29
CA ASN A 339 -19.88 4.39 32.17
C ASN A 339 -19.28 5.07 30.92
N THR A 340 -17.98 4.94 30.72
CA THR A 340 -17.32 5.20 29.42
C THR A 340 -16.37 4.05 29.13
N ASN A 341 -16.85 3.18 28.25
CA ASN A 341 -16.16 2.03 27.70
C ASN A 341 -15.25 2.49 26.56
N THR A 342 -13.97 2.84 26.81
CA THR A 342 -12.98 2.99 25.73
C THR A 342 -11.55 2.61 26.18
N ASN A 343 -10.95 1.66 25.49
CA ASN A 343 -9.53 1.24 25.58
C ASN A 343 -8.52 2.34 25.14
N THR A 344 -8.90 3.62 25.16
CA THR A 344 -8.19 4.74 24.50
C THR A 344 -7.16 5.44 25.38
N ASP A 345 -6.99 5.04 26.65
CA ASP A 345 -6.15 5.76 27.61
C ASP A 345 -4.64 5.57 27.38
N THR A 346 -4.23 4.69 26.47
CA THR A 346 -2.82 4.47 26.16
C THR A 346 -2.40 5.13 24.86
N ILE A 347 -1.16 5.67 24.81
CA ILE A 347 -0.59 6.27 23.60
C ILE A 347 -0.64 5.31 22.38
N PRO A 348 -0.33 3.99 22.50
CA PRO A 348 -0.46 3.04 21.38
C PRO A 348 -1.88 2.94 20.82
N ALA A 349 -2.89 2.82 21.68
CA ALA A 349 -4.30 2.73 21.26
C ALA A 349 -4.75 4.01 20.53
N ARG A 350 -4.39 5.18 21.09
CA ARG A 350 -4.65 6.49 20.48
C ARG A 350 -3.98 6.63 19.11
N LEU A 351 -2.76 6.13 18.95
CA LEU A 351 -2.05 6.13 17.67
C LEU A 351 -2.65 5.18 16.65
N ASP A 352 -3.15 4.02 17.08
CA ASP A 352 -3.82 3.06 16.21
C ASP A 352 -5.16 3.58 15.70
N GLU A 353 -5.95 4.20 16.57
CA GLU A 353 -7.21 4.82 16.18
C GLU A 353 -6.97 5.96 15.17
N MET A 354 -5.99 6.83 15.47
CA MET A 354 -5.56 7.88 14.54
C MET A 354 -5.08 7.30 13.21
N ALA A 355 -4.25 6.25 13.24
CA ALA A 355 -3.75 5.61 12.03
C ALA A 355 -4.86 4.93 11.23
N SER A 356 -5.89 4.39 11.89
CA SER A 356 -7.06 3.82 11.22
C SER A 356 -7.83 4.89 10.46
N LEU A 357 -8.13 6.04 11.08
CA LEU A 357 -8.86 7.14 10.43
C LEU A 357 -8.05 7.77 9.30
N LEU A 358 -6.76 8.06 9.53
CA LEU A 358 -5.89 8.61 8.49
C LEU A 358 -5.60 7.62 7.37
N GLY A 359 -5.70 6.32 7.64
CA GLY A 359 -5.49 5.27 6.66
C GLY A 359 -6.65 5.09 5.68
N THR A 360 -7.88 5.43 6.10
CA THR A 360 -9.09 5.31 5.26
C THR A 360 -9.37 6.55 4.41
N LEU A 361 -8.81 7.70 4.78
CA LEU A 361 -9.03 8.96 4.06
C LEU A 361 -8.61 8.90 2.58
N PRO A 362 -7.47 8.32 2.17
CA PRO A 362 -7.13 8.19 0.75
C PRO A 362 -8.20 7.44 -0.05
N ASP A 363 -8.74 6.36 0.49
CA ASP A 363 -9.82 5.60 -0.16
C ASP A 363 -11.10 6.44 -0.25
N HIS A 364 -11.47 7.16 0.81
CA HIS A 364 -12.66 8.03 0.79
C HIS A 364 -12.52 9.22 -0.17
N PHE A 365 -11.31 9.78 -0.31
CA PHE A 365 -11.05 10.81 -1.32
C PHE A 365 -11.01 10.24 -2.74
N GLY A 366 -10.65 8.96 -2.91
CA GLY A 366 -10.85 8.23 -4.16
C GLY A 366 -12.33 8.04 -4.48
N ASP A 367 -13.15 7.68 -3.49
CA ASP A 367 -14.61 7.61 -3.65
C ASP A 367 -15.20 8.98 -4.02
N LEU A 368 -14.69 10.06 -3.42
CA LEU A 368 -15.09 11.44 -3.76
C LEU A 368 -14.75 11.77 -5.21
N ALA A 369 -13.57 11.37 -5.68
CA ALA A 369 -13.20 11.54 -7.09
C ALA A 369 -14.15 10.77 -8.00
N GLY A 370 -14.49 9.53 -7.66
CA GLY A 370 -15.50 8.75 -8.39
C GLY A 370 -16.84 9.46 -8.49
N ALA A 371 -17.36 9.99 -7.36
CA ALA A 371 -18.61 10.74 -7.35
C ALA A 371 -18.56 12.03 -8.20
N LEU A 372 -17.40 12.70 -8.23
CA LEU A 372 -17.17 13.87 -9.08
C LEU A 372 -17.17 13.49 -10.57
N TYR A 373 -16.50 12.40 -10.94
CA TYR A 373 -16.48 11.90 -12.32
C TYR A 373 -17.85 11.43 -12.80
N GLU A 374 -18.67 10.89 -11.91
CA GLU A 374 -20.07 10.50 -12.19
C GLU A 374 -21.03 11.70 -12.22
N LEU A 375 -20.55 12.92 -11.93
CA LEU A 375 -21.33 14.15 -11.87
C LEU A 375 -22.53 14.06 -10.91
N ASP A 376 -22.41 13.27 -9.83
CA ASP A 376 -23.46 13.07 -8.83
C ASP A 376 -23.31 14.08 -7.66
N PRO A 377 -24.10 15.17 -7.62
CA PRO A 377 -23.96 16.18 -6.59
C PRO A 377 -24.34 15.69 -5.18
N GLU A 378 -25.28 14.75 -5.06
CA GLU A 378 -25.73 14.26 -3.75
C GLU A 378 -24.66 13.36 -3.13
N GLU A 379 -24.08 12.48 -3.96
CA GLU A 379 -23.00 11.60 -3.53
C GLU A 379 -21.72 12.37 -3.22
N VAL A 380 -21.39 13.39 -4.04
CA VAL A 380 -20.26 14.30 -3.76
C VAL A 380 -20.43 14.95 -2.39
N ASP A 381 -21.58 15.55 -2.09
CA ASP A 381 -21.82 16.23 -0.81
C ASP A 381 -21.75 15.23 0.37
N ARG A 382 -22.28 14.01 0.18
CA ARG A 382 -22.26 12.94 1.19
C ARG A 382 -20.84 12.43 1.49
N VAL A 383 -20.08 12.06 0.47
CA VAL A 383 -18.72 11.53 0.60
C VAL A 383 -17.78 12.62 1.12
N MET A 384 -17.95 13.85 0.62
CA MET A 384 -17.21 15.02 1.11
C MET A 384 -17.40 15.19 2.62
N GLY A 385 -18.64 15.19 3.11
CA GLY A 385 -18.92 15.28 4.56
C GLY A 385 -18.20 14.20 5.37
N ARG A 386 -18.25 12.95 4.91
CA ARG A 386 -17.58 11.82 5.55
C ARG A 386 -16.07 11.99 5.62
N CYS A 387 -15.41 12.42 4.53
CA CYS A 387 -13.97 12.68 4.51
C CYS A 387 -13.57 13.71 5.58
N PHE A 388 -14.37 14.76 5.77
CA PHE A 388 -14.05 15.81 6.74
C PHE A 388 -14.35 15.41 8.17
N ASP A 389 -15.43 14.67 8.42
CA ASP A 389 -15.72 14.13 9.74
C ASP A 389 -14.59 13.20 10.22
N ASP A 390 -14.10 12.32 9.35
CA ASP A 390 -12.96 11.45 9.65
C ASP A 390 -11.67 12.25 9.91
N ALA A 391 -11.41 13.30 9.11
CA ALA A 391 -10.24 14.17 9.32
C ALA A 391 -10.33 15.00 10.61
N VAL A 392 -11.53 15.47 10.97
CA VAL A 392 -11.79 16.18 12.24
C VAL A 392 -11.60 15.22 13.41
N ALA A 393 -12.16 14.01 13.35
CA ALA A 393 -11.99 12.98 14.36
C ALA A 393 -10.51 12.62 14.55
N ALA A 394 -9.76 12.43 13.46
CA ALA A 394 -8.31 12.21 13.53
C ALA A 394 -7.58 13.40 14.19
N GLY A 395 -8.01 14.64 13.91
CA GLY A 395 -7.51 15.85 14.55
C GLY A 395 -7.79 15.90 16.06
N GLU A 396 -8.98 15.49 16.49
CA GLU A 396 -9.36 15.41 17.91
C GLU A 396 -8.47 14.42 18.67
N LEU A 397 -8.21 13.26 18.05
CA LEU A 397 -7.30 12.27 18.59
C LEU A 397 -5.87 12.79 18.73
N VAL A 398 -5.47 13.90 18.11
CA VAL A 398 -4.12 14.47 18.28
C VAL A 398 -4.12 15.87 18.87
N LEU A 399 -5.28 16.31 19.38
CA LEU A 399 -5.43 17.64 19.95
C LEU A 399 -4.48 17.83 21.13
N MET A 400 -4.52 16.92 22.11
CA MET A 400 -3.61 16.96 23.26
C MET A 400 -2.22 16.46 22.87
N ASN A 401 -1.18 17.00 23.48
CA ASN A 401 0.17 16.44 23.37
C ASN A 401 0.24 15.06 24.09
N TRP A 402 1.42 14.43 24.08
CA TRP A 402 1.62 13.12 24.72
C TRP A 402 1.68 13.16 26.25
N GLU A 403 1.72 14.37 26.84
CA GLU A 403 1.68 14.62 28.29
C GLU A 403 0.28 15.02 28.79
N GLY A 404 -0.72 15.06 27.89
CA GLY A 404 -2.10 15.46 28.21
C GLY A 404 -2.35 16.97 28.22
N GLY A 405 -1.37 17.79 27.85
CA GLY A 405 -1.47 19.25 27.76
C GLY A 405 -1.85 19.76 26.36
N ARG A 406 -2.19 21.06 26.28
CA ARG A 406 -2.32 21.79 25.01
C ARG A 406 -1.02 22.49 24.65
N ASP A 407 -0.69 22.51 23.37
CA ASP A 407 0.45 23.23 22.80
C ASP A 407 0.05 24.05 21.56
N VAL A 408 1.04 24.68 20.90
CA VAL A 408 0.82 25.47 19.68
C VAL A 408 0.14 24.67 18.58
N PHE A 409 0.39 23.35 18.50
CA PHE A 409 -0.29 22.50 17.54
C PHE A 409 -1.75 22.24 17.94
N SER A 410 -2.06 22.13 19.23
CA SER A 410 -3.45 22.06 19.70
C SER A 410 -4.28 23.27 19.26
N GLU A 411 -3.70 24.46 19.31
CA GLU A 411 -4.34 25.68 18.80
C GLU A 411 -4.51 25.63 17.28
N TRP A 412 -3.50 25.13 16.56
CA TRP A 412 -3.59 24.94 15.12
C TRP A 412 -4.70 23.96 14.72
N VAL A 413 -4.82 22.82 15.41
CA VAL A 413 -5.90 21.84 15.20
C VAL A 413 -7.27 22.48 15.47
N ALA A 414 -7.40 23.25 16.55
CA ALA A 414 -8.66 23.94 16.84
C ALA A 414 -9.05 24.95 15.74
N ARG A 415 -8.07 25.64 15.14
CA ARG A 415 -8.31 26.52 13.98
C ARG A 415 -8.68 25.72 12.73
N PHE A 416 -7.94 24.64 12.44
CA PHE A 416 -8.26 23.73 11.34
C PHE A 416 -9.71 23.24 11.43
N GLN A 417 -10.13 22.73 12.59
CA GLN A 417 -11.51 22.29 12.80
C GLN A 417 -12.53 23.45 12.71
N GLY A 418 -12.12 24.67 13.05
CA GLY A 418 -12.93 25.87 12.90
C GLY A 418 -13.15 26.24 11.44
N GLU A 419 -12.11 26.21 10.62
CA GLU A 419 -12.20 26.48 9.17
C GLU A 419 -13.03 25.41 8.46
N VAL A 420 -12.79 24.12 8.77
CA VAL A 420 -13.57 23.00 8.22
C VAL A 420 -15.07 23.15 8.54
N ARG A 421 -15.43 23.58 9.75
CA ARG A 421 -16.83 23.78 10.15
C ARG A 421 -17.47 25.05 9.58
N LYS A 422 -16.70 26.07 9.20
CA LYS A 422 -17.24 27.29 8.58
C LYS A 422 -17.70 27.03 7.15
N GLU A 423 -16.96 26.24 6.39
CA GLU A 423 -17.31 25.94 5.00
C GLU A 423 -18.60 25.12 4.88
N VAL A 424 -18.90 24.25 5.85
CA VAL A 424 -20.19 23.53 5.94
C VAL A 424 -21.39 24.48 6.07
N VAL A 425 -21.21 25.66 6.67
CA VAL A 425 -22.29 26.63 6.87
C VAL A 425 -22.52 27.51 5.65
N VAL A 426 -21.50 27.70 4.79
CA VAL A 426 -21.64 28.47 3.55
C VAL A 426 -22.41 27.65 2.50
N ASP A 427 -22.26 26.33 2.49
CA ASP A 427 -22.96 25.43 1.55
C ASP A 427 -24.42 25.12 1.96
N GLY A 428 -24.80 25.36 3.22
CA GLY A 428 -26.16 25.13 3.74
C GLY A 428 -27.16 26.28 3.54
N LEU A 429 -26.77 27.34 2.84
CA LEU A 429 -27.61 28.48 2.48
C LEU A 429 -27.49 28.79 0.99
N ALA A 430 -28.03 27.90 0.16
CA ALA A 430 -28.42 28.18 -1.22
C ALA A 430 -29.80 27.60 -1.50
#